data_AF-A0A1N7HJV3-F1
#
_entry.id   AF-A0A1N7HJV3-F1
#
_cell.length_a   1.000
_cell.length_b   1.000
_cell.length_c   1.000
_cell.angle_alpha   90.00
_cell.angle_beta   90.00
_cell.angle_gamma   90.00
#
_symmetry.space_group_name_H-M   'P 1'
#
loop_
_entity.id
_entity.type
_entity.pdbx_description
1 polymer ?
#
loop_
_entity_poly.entity_id
_entity_poly.type
_entity_poly.pdbx_seq_one_letter_code
_entity_poly.pdbx_strand_id
1 'polypeptide(L)'
;MAERPASGGDAAADAGRVGAAGDAMDRLTARLRREDAVVVAYSGGADSALLAFAAARVLGGRALAVTAVSPSLAASERATARDFARAHGLAHLEVCTDEADRPEYAANGADRCYHCKSALFDALTPLAAAMGARIALGTNLDDLGDHRPGQRAAAERGAIAPLVEAGLTKADVRAVSRSLGLVTADKPAAPCLASRVSYGDPVTPEVLRRIETAEGALRDLGFPVCRVRAHAGGTLARVEVPVTEIPRACELRERVDAAVRGAGFTFCSLDLSGFASGRLNALLPLLPS
;
A
#
# COMPACT_ATOMS: atom_id res chain seq x y z
N MET A 1 20.27 49.95 14.06
CA MET A 1 19.75 49.58 12.73
C MET A 1 20.71 48.55 12.17
N ALA A 2 20.44 47.27 12.40
CA ALA A 2 21.25 46.18 11.86
C ALA A 2 20.27 45.13 11.35
N GLU A 3 19.96 45.22 10.06
CA GLU A 3 19.22 44.19 9.33
C GLU A 3 20.07 42.92 9.28
N ARG A 4 19.51 41.80 9.75
CA ARG A 4 20.04 40.46 9.50
C ARG A 4 19.60 40.05 8.09
N PRO A 5 20.48 39.50 7.23
CA PRO A 5 20.06 39.00 5.94
C PRO A 5 19.25 37.72 6.12
N ALA A 6 18.13 37.64 5.41
CA ALA A 6 17.27 36.46 5.33
C ALA A 6 17.88 35.38 4.44
N SER A 7 17.95 34.16 4.99
CA SER A 7 17.73 32.85 4.33
C SER A 7 18.08 32.72 2.83
N GLY A 8 19.37 32.54 2.52
CA GLY A 8 19.84 32.03 1.21
C GLY A 8 19.92 30.49 1.11
N GLY A 9 19.64 29.76 2.21
CA GLY A 9 19.82 28.30 2.29
C GLY A 9 18.67 27.47 1.71
N ASP A 10 17.42 27.95 1.81
CA ASP A 10 16.24 27.19 1.34
C ASP A 10 16.11 27.18 -0.19
N ALA A 11 16.41 28.30 -0.87
CA ALA A 11 16.26 28.40 -2.32
C ALA A 11 17.26 27.51 -3.10
N ALA A 12 18.48 27.35 -2.61
CA ALA A 12 19.48 26.47 -3.23
C ALA A 12 19.20 24.99 -2.97
N ALA A 13 18.68 24.66 -1.78
CA ALA A 13 18.24 23.30 -1.45
C ALA A 13 16.99 22.90 -2.23
N ASP A 14 16.06 23.83 -2.46
CA ASP A 14 14.86 23.62 -3.25
C ASP A 14 15.18 23.49 -4.75
N ALA A 15 16.04 24.36 -5.30
CA ALA A 15 16.52 24.25 -6.68
C ALA A 15 17.28 22.93 -6.95
N GLY A 16 18.12 22.48 -6.01
CA GLY A 16 18.81 21.19 -6.10
C GLY A 16 17.87 19.98 -6.01
N ARG A 17 16.80 20.07 -5.20
CA ARG A 17 15.76 19.03 -5.10
C ARG A 17 14.87 18.98 -6.35
N VAL A 18 14.55 20.13 -6.94
CA VAL A 18 13.81 20.22 -8.21
C VAL A 18 14.64 19.64 -9.36
N GLY A 19 15.95 19.89 -9.39
CA GLY A 19 16.87 19.28 -10.36
C GLY A 19 16.94 17.76 -10.24
N ALA A 20 17.13 17.23 -9.02
CA ALA A 20 17.20 15.79 -8.78
C ALA A 20 15.87 15.06 -9.09
N ALA A 21 14.72 15.69 -8.82
CA ALA A 21 13.42 15.16 -9.18
C ALA A 21 13.21 15.14 -10.71
N GLY A 22 13.68 16.18 -11.42
CA GLY A 22 13.70 16.21 -12.89
C GLY A 22 14.47 15.02 -13.47
N ASP A 23 15.71 14.83 -13.01
CA ASP A 23 16.57 13.73 -13.44
C ASP A 23 15.94 12.35 -13.18
N ALA A 24 15.30 12.16 -12.02
CA ALA A 24 14.62 10.91 -11.69
C ALA A 24 13.43 10.64 -12.62
N MET A 25 12.63 11.66 -12.93
CA MET A 25 11.50 11.54 -13.85
C MET A 25 11.97 11.25 -15.29
N ASP A 26 13.07 11.85 -15.72
CA ASP A 26 13.65 11.61 -17.05
C ASP A 26 14.15 10.17 -17.21
N ARG A 27 14.82 9.62 -16.20
CA ARG A 27 15.22 8.20 -16.19
C ARG A 27 14.02 7.26 -16.26
N LEU A 28 12.97 7.54 -15.47
CA LEU A 28 11.74 6.75 -15.49
C LEU A 28 11.04 6.83 -16.86
N THR A 29 10.98 8.03 -17.43
CA THR A 29 10.41 8.26 -18.77
C THR A 29 11.19 7.51 -19.84
N ALA A 30 12.51 7.61 -19.84
CA ALA A 30 13.38 6.90 -20.77
C ALA A 30 13.24 5.39 -20.65
N ARG A 31 13.05 4.87 -19.43
CA ARG A 31 12.79 3.46 -19.19
C ARG A 31 11.44 3.03 -19.77
N LEU A 32 10.36 3.76 -19.50
CA LEU A 32 9.01 3.45 -19.98
C LEU A 32 8.88 3.52 -21.51
N ARG A 33 9.62 4.41 -22.18
CA ARG A 33 9.65 4.50 -23.66
C ARG A 33 10.16 3.24 -24.36
N ARG A 34 10.80 2.32 -23.64
CA ARG A 34 11.23 1.02 -24.18
C ARG A 34 10.09 0.01 -24.27
N GLU A 35 8.92 0.33 -23.73
CA GLU A 35 7.75 -0.53 -23.77
C GLU A 35 6.80 -0.15 -24.90
N ASP A 36 6.25 -1.18 -25.56
CA ASP A 36 5.14 -1.00 -26.49
C ASP A 36 3.83 -0.75 -25.74
N ALA A 37 3.59 -1.45 -24.64
CA ALA A 37 2.43 -1.25 -23.78
C ALA A 37 2.72 -1.76 -22.36
N VAL A 38 2.02 -1.21 -21.37
CA VAL A 38 2.16 -1.64 -19.97
C VAL A 38 0.81 -1.78 -19.27
N VAL A 39 0.70 -2.84 -18.47
CA VAL A 39 -0.33 -2.99 -17.45
C VAL A 39 0.32 -2.69 -16.10
N VAL A 40 -0.01 -1.55 -15.50
CA VAL A 40 0.52 -1.16 -14.20
C VAL A 40 -0.36 -1.73 -13.10
N ALA A 41 0.20 -2.59 -12.24
CA ALA A 41 -0.49 -3.01 -11.03
C ALA A 41 -0.57 -1.82 -10.05
N TYR A 42 -1.73 -1.20 -9.99
CA TYR A 42 -1.97 0.07 -9.33
C TYR A 42 -2.75 -0.12 -8.02
N SER A 43 -2.06 0.10 -6.89
CA SER A 43 -2.64 -0.09 -5.54
C SER A 43 -3.14 1.19 -4.88
N GLY A 44 -2.94 2.36 -5.51
CA GLY A 44 -3.24 3.66 -4.89
C GLY A 44 -2.20 4.14 -3.87
N GLY A 45 -1.10 3.41 -3.69
CA GLY A 45 0.08 3.85 -2.93
C GLY A 45 0.99 4.78 -3.76
N ALA A 46 1.84 5.56 -3.08
CA ALA A 46 2.71 6.56 -3.72
C ALA A 46 3.51 6.02 -4.91
N ASP A 47 4.15 4.86 -4.76
CA ASP A 47 5.02 4.29 -5.80
C ASP A 47 4.24 3.85 -7.03
N SER A 48 3.16 3.07 -6.84
CA SER A 48 2.32 2.63 -7.96
C SER A 48 1.52 3.77 -8.61
N ALA A 49 1.18 4.82 -7.85
CA ALA A 49 0.54 6.02 -8.36
C ALA A 49 1.46 6.83 -9.28
N LEU A 50 2.71 7.06 -8.87
CA LEU A 50 3.71 7.69 -9.72
C LEU A 50 3.94 6.89 -10.99
N LEU A 51 4.11 5.56 -10.86
CA LEU A 51 4.33 4.69 -12.01
C LEU A 51 3.14 4.72 -12.99
N ALA A 52 1.91 4.62 -12.50
CA ALA A 52 0.71 4.67 -13.33
C ALA A 52 0.57 6.03 -14.04
N PHE A 53 0.84 7.13 -13.33
CA PHE A 53 0.84 8.48 -13.88
C PHE A 53 1.91 8.64 -14.98
N ALA A 54 3.14 8.23 -14.70
CA ALA A 54 4.24 8.32 -15.66
C ALA A 54 3.97 7.45 -16.90
N ALA A 55 3.50 6.22 -16.72
CA ALA A 55 3.14 5.33 -17.82
C ALA A 55 2.05 5.94 -18.72
N ALA A 56 0.98 6.48 -18.14
CA ALA A 56 -0.08 7.14 -18.91
C ALA A 56 0.44 8.36 -19.69
N ARG A 57 1.30 9.19 -19.07
CA ARG A 57 1.93 10.34 -19.72
C ARG A 57 2.83 9.95 -20.90
N VAL A 58 3.57 8.85 -20.77
CA VAL A 58 4.59 8.43 -21.75
C VAL A 58 3.99 7.59 -22.88
N LEU A 59 3.07 6.68 -22.56
CA LEU A 59 2.56 5.68 -23.48
C LEU A 59 1.12 5.97 -23.96
N GLY A 60 0.43 6.95 -23.34
CA GLY A 60 -0.93 7.30 -23.67
C GLY A 60 -1.89 6.12 -23.48
N GLY A 61 -2.72 5.84 -24.49
CA GLY A 61 -3.67 4.72 -24.47
C GLY A 61 -3.05 3.32 -24.43
N ARG A 62 -1.72 3.19 -24.48
CA ARG A 62 -0.99 1.92 -24.33
C ARG A 62 -0.58 1.63 -22.89
N ALA A 63 -0.97 2.47 -21.93
CA ALA A 63 -0.83 2.20 -20.50
C ALA A 63 -2.21 1.97 -19.86
N LEU A 64 -2.35 0.87 -19.13
CA LEU A 64 -3.54 0.55 -18.34
C LEU A 64 -3.16 0.40 -16.87
N ALA A 65 -3.72 1.23 -16.01
CA ALA A 65 -3.62 1.04 -14.56
C ALA A 65 -4.70 0.03 -14.12
N VAL A 66 -4.31 -0.99 -13.36
CA VAL A 66 -5.24 -2.01 -12.88
C VAL A 66 -5.17 -2.14 -11.37
N THR A 67 -6.30 -1.96 -10.69
CA THR A 67 -6.45 -2.19 -9.25
C THR A 67 -7.11 -3.54 -9.02
N ALA A 68 -6.41 -4.44 -8.33
CA ALA A 68 -7.00 -5.67 -7.84
C ALA A 68 -7.92 -5.39 -6.65
N VAL A 69 -9.14 -5.90 -6.73
CA VAL A 69 -10.19 -5.76 -5.74
C VAL A 69 -10.42 -7.11 -5.10
N SER A 70 -10.18 -7.17 -3.80
CA SER A 70 -10.45 -8.33 -2.97
C SER A 70 -10.90 -7.87 -1.58
N PRO A 71 -11.38 -8.78 -0.73
CA PRO A 71 -11.70 -8.45 0.67
C PRO A 71 -10.54 -7.83 1.46
N SER A 72 -9.30 -7.97 0.98
CA SER A 72 -8.11 -7.43 1.63
C SER A 72 -7.78 -5.99 1.26
N LEU A 73 -8.41 -5.45 0.21
CA LEU A 73 -8.33 -4.02 -0.13
C LEU A 73 -9.45 -3.26 0.59
N ALA A 74 -9.07 -2.36 1.49
CA ALA A 74 -10.03 -1.50 2.17
C ALA A 74 -10.82 -0.64 1.15
N ALA A 75 -12.12 -0.49 1.37
CA ALA A 75 -13.03 0.27 0.51
C ALA A 75 -12.59 1.74 0.37
N SER A 76 -12.06 2.34 1.43
CA SER A 76 -11.51 3.70 1.40
C SER A 76 -10.28 3.82 0.50
N GLU A 77 -9.41 2.80 0.49
CA GLU A 77 -8.23 2.75 -0.36
C GLU A 77 -8.63 2.54 -1.82
N ARG A 78 -9.61 1.65 -2.09
CA ARG A 78 -10.20 1.47 -3.43
C ARG A 78 -10.79 2.77 -3.97
N ALA A 79 -11.58 3.48 -3.16
CA ALA A 79 -12.16 4.76 -3.55
C ALA A 79 -11.06 5.80 -3.86
N THR A 80 -10.07 5.93 -2.98
CA THR A 80 -8.94 6.84 -3.18
C THR A 80 -8.16 6.54 -4.46
N ALA A 81 -7.92 5.26 -4.76
CA ALA A 81 -7.25 4.84 -5.98
C ALA A 81 -8.05 5.22 -7.24
N ARG A 82 -9.37 4.97 -7.22
CA ARG A 82 -10.28 5.35 -8.30
C ARG A 82 -10.32 6.86 -8.53
N ASP A 83 -10.41 7.64 -7.44
CA ASP A 83 -10.47 9.10 -7.52
C ASP A 83 -9.17 9.68 -8.07
N PHE A 84 -8.02 9.16 -7.64
CA PHE A 84 -6.72 9.51 -8.22
C PHE A 84 -6.66 9.20 -9.71
N ALA A 85 -7.07 8.01 -10.13
CA ALA A 85 -7.07 7.61 -11.53
C ALA A 85 -7.95 8.55 -12.39
N ARG A 86 -9.14 8.89 -11.90
CA ARG A 86 -10.05 9.84 -12.57
C ARG A 86 -9.45 11.25 -12.65
N ALA A 87 -8.92 11.76 -11.54
CA ALA A 87 -8.35 13.11 -11.46
C ALA A 87 -7.18 13.31 -12.43
N HIS A 88 -6.43 12.25 -12.74
CA HIS A 88 -5.29 12.29 -13.65
C HIS A 88 -5.57 11.71 -15.04
N GLY A 89 -6.83 11.36 -15.35
CA GLY A 89 -7.21 10.84 -16.67
C GLY A 89 -6.55 9.51 -17.04
N LEU A 90 -6.27 8.67 -16.04
CA LEU A 90 -5.65 7.36 -16.28
C LEU A 90 -6.69 6.40 -16.87
N ALA A 91 -6.29 5.61 -17.88
CA ALA A 91 -7.04 4.42 -18.23
C ALA A 91 -6.94 3.44 -17.06
N HIS A 92 -8.05 3.22 -16.36
CA HIS A 92 -8.10 2.47 -15.11
C HIS A 92 -9.17 1.39 -15.15
N LEU A 93 -8.79 0.19 -14.74
CA LEU A 93 -9.67 -0.96 -14.59
C LEU A 93 -9.57 -1.51 -13.17
N GLU A 94 -10.71 -1.89 -12.61
CA GLU A 94 -10.77 -2.67 -11.38
C GLU A 94 -11.06 -4.12 -11.74
N VAL A 95 -10.26 -5.05 -11.24
CA VAL A 95 -10.44 -6.49 -11.45
C VAL A 95 -10.59 -7.20 -10.12
N CYS A 96 -11.52 -8.15 -10.03
CA CYS A 96 -11.61 -9.00 -8.84
C CYS A 96 -10.49 -10.03 -8.83
N THR A 97 -9.87 -10.25 -7.68
CA THR A 97 -8.92 -11.34 -7.45
C THR A 97 -9.49 -12.33 -6.45
N ASP A 98 -9.06 -13.59 -6.57
CA ASP A 98 -9.60 -14.75 -5.86
C ASP A 98 -8.67 -15.24 -4.74
N GLU A 99 -7.73 -14.42 -4.25
CA GLU A 99 -6.76 -14.90 -3.26
C GLU A 99 -7.43 -15.38 -1.98
N ALA A 100 -8.58 -14.80 -1.59
CA ALA A 100 -9.33 -15.22 -0.42
C ALA A 100 -9.90 -16.64 -0.52
N ASP A 101 -10.04 -17.17 -1.74
CA ASP A 101 -10.54 -18.52 -2.00
C ASP A 101 -9.40 -19.56 -2.03
N ARG A 102 -8.14 -19.11 -1.99
CA ARG A 102 -6.95 -19.98 -2.00
C ARG A 102 -6.61 -20.45 -0.59
N PRO A 103 -6.58 -21.77 -0.33
CA PRO A 103 -6.25 -22.30 1.00
C PRO A 103 -4.91 -21.79 1.55
N GLU A 104 -3.91 -21.60 0.69
CA GLU A 104 -2.56 -21.17 1.06
C GLU A 104 -2.52 -19.69 1.49
N TYR A 105 -3.36 -18.85 0.88
CA TYR A 105 -3.55 -17.48 1.33
C TYR A 105 -4.35 -17.43 2.64
N ALA A 106 -5.46 -18.18 2.70
CA ALA A 106 -6.32 -18.26 3.87
C ALA A 106 -5.58 -18.78 5.10
N ALA A 107 -4.62 -19.70 4.94
CA ALA A 107 -3.78 -20.22 6.03
C ALA A 107 -2.89 -19.16 6.70
N ASN A 108 -2.68 -18.01 6.06
CA ASN A 108 -1.95 -16.88 6.63
C ASN A 108 -0.52 -17.22 7.09
N GLY A 109 0.19 -18.01 6.30
CA GLY A 109 1.60 -18.33 6.52
C GLY A 109 2.55 -17.16 6.19
N ALA A 110 3.84 -17.39 6.38
CA ALA A 110 4.89 -16.42 6.03
C ALA A 110 4.88 -16.05 4.53
N ASP A 111 4.38 -16.95 3.68
CA ASP A 111 4.27 -16.83 2.24
C ASP A 111 2.91 -16.30 1.75
N ARG A 112 1.98 -15.86 2.63
CA ARG A 112 0.68 -15.27 2.24
C ARG A 112 0.82 -14.23 1.12
N CYS A 113 1.85 -13.38 1.21
CA CYS A 113 2.10 -12.33 0.21
C CYS A 113 2.52 -12.89 -1.16
N TYR A 114 3.10 -14.08 -1.24
CA TYR A 114 3.36 -14.79 -2.49
C TYR A 114 2.03 -15.18 -3.14
N HIS A 115 1.15 -15.87 -2.42
CA HIS A 115 -0.16 -16.32 -2.95
C HIS A 115 -1.07 -15.17 -3.36
N CYS A 116 -1.10 -14.11 -2.57
CA CYS A 116 -1.76 -12.85 -2.92
C CYS A 116 -1.25 -12.28 -4.24
N LYS A 117 0.07 -12.28 -4.44
CA LYS A 117 0.68 -11.77 -5.65
C LYS A 117 0.38 -12.70 -6.84
N SER A 118 0.41 -14.01 -6.66
CA SER A 118 0.06 -14.98 -7.71
C SER A 118 -1.36 -14.74 -8.22
N ALA A 119 -2.34 -14.53 -7.34
CA ALA A 119 -3.72 -14.19 -7.73
C ALA A 119 -3.82 -12.89 -8.54
N LEU A 120 -3.04 -11.86 -8.15
CA LEU A 120 -2.93 -10.64 -8.95
C LEU A 120 -2.42 -10.96 -10.36
N PHE A 121 -1.37 -11.75 -10.51
CA PHE A 121 -0.85 -12.11 -11.84
C PHE A 121 -1.84 -12.94 -12.65
N ASP A 122 -2.60 -13.84 -12.02
CA ASP A 122 -3.63 -14.62 -12.70
C ASP A 122 -4.71 -13.71 -13.31
N ALA A 123 -5.08 -12.64 -12.61
CA ALA A 123 -6.03 -11.64 -13.12
C ALA A 123 -5.42 -10.70 -14.19
N LEU A 124 -4.15 -10.33 -14.06
CA LEU A 124 -3.51 -9.36 -14.97
C LEU A 124 -2.96 -9.98 -16.25
N THR A 125 -2.57 -11.26 -16.23
CA THR A 125 -1.92 -11.91 -17.38
C THR A 125 -2.78 -11.92 -18.65
N PRO A 126 -4.08 -12.26 -18.60
CA PRO A 126 -4.94 -12.20 -19.78
C PRO A 126 -5.08 -10.79 -20.36
N LEU A 127 -5.14 -9.77 -19.50
CA LEU A 127 -5.21 -8.37 -19.92
C LEU A 127 -3.92 -7.91 -20.59
N ALA A 128 -2.78 -8.25 -19.98
CA ALA A 128 -1.47 -7.94 -20.52
C ALA A 128 -1.25 -8.62 -21.88
N ALA A 129 -1.62 -9.89 -22.01
CA ALA A 129 -1.54 -10.64 -23.26
C ALA A 129 -2.41 -10.01 -24.37
N ALA A 130 -3.65 -9.63 -24.05
CA ALA A 130 -4.56 -8.99 -25.01
C ALA A 130 -4.04 -7.63 -25.52
N MET A 131 -3.26 -6.91 -24.70
CA MET A 131 -2.66 -5.62 -25.07
C MET A 131 -1.26 -5.76 -25.69
N GLY A 132 -0.66 -6.95 -25.71
CA GLY A 132 0.77 -7.10 -26.00
C GLY A 132 1.66 -6.34 -25.00
N ALA A 133 1.21 -6.22 -23.75
CA ALA A 133 1.81 -5.40 -22.70
C ALA A 133 2.62 -6.24 -21.70
N ARG A 134 3.60 -5.61 -21.04
CA ARG A 134 4.23 -6.17 -19.82
C ARG A 134 3.52 -5.70 -18.55
N ILE A 135 3.52 -6.53 -17.53
CA ILE A 135 3.00 -6.16 -16.21
C ILE A 135 4.08 -5.41 -15.44
N ALA A 136 3.78 -4.20 -14.99
CA ALA A 136 4.70 -3.33 -14.26
C ALA A 136 4.27 -3.16 -12.80
N LEU A 137 5.22 -3.32 -11.87
CA LEU A 137 5.02 -3.11 -10.45
C LEU A 137 5.72 -1.84 -9.96
N GLY A 138 5.08 -1.14 -9.01
CA GLY A 138 5.64 0.03 -8.33
C GLY A 138 6.71 -0.29 -7.28
N THR A 139 7.52 -1.32 -7.48
CA THR A 139 8.65 -1.64 -6.60
C THR A 139 9.76 -0.61 -6.80
N ASN A 140 10.30 -0.01 -5.73
CA ASN A 140 11.43 0.94 -5.77
C ASN A 140 12.73 0.32 -5.21
N LEU A 141 13.85 1.04 -5.28
CA LEU A 141 15.16 0.51 -4.86
C LEU A 141 15.21 0.10 -3.37
N ASP A 142 14.56 0.84 -2.49
CA ASP A 142 14.53 0.55 -1.05
C ASP A 142 13.79 -0.76 -0.73
N ASP A 143 12.95 -1.25 -1.64
CA ASP A 143 12.22 -2.50 -1.47
C ASP A 143 13.07 -3.76 -1.76
N LEU A 144 14.24 -3.62 -2.40
CA LEU A 144 15.06 -4.75 -2.85
C LEU A 144 15.76 -5.51 -1.70
N GLY A 145 15.98 -4.84 -0.56
CA GLY A 145 16.61 -5.44 0.62
C GLY A 145 15.65 -6.24 1.51
N ASP A 146 14.34 -6.16 1.25
CA ASP A 146 13.34 -6.81 2.10
C ASP A 146 13.07 -8.25 1.64
N HIS A 147 13.00 -9.19 2.60
CA HIS A 147 12.47 -10.53 2.33
C HIS A 147 10.96 -10.44 2.01
N ARG A 148 10.63 -10.33 0.72
CA ARG A 148 9.26 -10.15 0.22
C ARG A 148 8.87 -11.33 -0.67
N PRO A 149 8.18 -12.35 -0.13
CA PRO A 149 7.65 -13.48 -0.92
C PRO A 149 6.85 -13.05 -2.16
N GLY A 150 6.15 -11.91 -2.08
CA GLY A 150 5.44 -11.34 -3.23
C GLY A 150 6.35 -10.90 -4.39
N GLN A 151 7.57 -10.39 -4.15
CA GLN A 151 8.47 -10.01 -5.24
C GLN A 151 8.99 -11.24 -5.99
N ARG A 152 9.16 -12.37 -5.30
CA ARG A 152 9.52 -13.64 -5.92
C ARG A 152 8.45 -14.11 -6.92
N ALA A 153 7.18 -14.12 -6.51
CA ALA A 153 6.07 -14.44 -7.42
C ALA A 153 6.04 -13.53 -8.66
N ALA A 154 6.35 -12.24 -8.48
CA ALA A 154 6.38 -11.30 -9.58
C ALA A 154 7.52 -11.56 -10.58
N ALA A 155 8.72 -11.88 -10.08
CA ALA A 155 9.87 -12.19 -10.90
C ALA A 155 9.65 -13.49 -11.70
N GLU A 156 9.09 -14.52 -11.07
CA GLU A 156 8.73 -15.80 -11.72
C GLU A 156 7.72 -15.59 -12.87
N ARG A 157 6.85 -14.57 -12.76
CA ARG A 157 5.84 -14.20 -13.75
C ARG A 157 6.31 -13.13 -14.74
N GLY A 158 7.59 -12.74 -14.71
CA GLY A 158 8.19 -11.82 -15.69
C GLY A 158 7.72 -10.37 -15.57
N ALA A 159 7.24 -9.93 -14.40
CA ALA A 159 6.94 -8.51 -14.21
C ALA A 159 8.19 -7.66 -14.23
N ILE A 160 8.03 -6.44 -14.75
CA ILE A 160 9.05 -5.40 -14.69
C ILE A 160 8.86 -4.49 -13.48
N ALA A 161 9.94 -3.88 -13.04
CA ALA A 161 9.95 -2.90 -11.96
C ALA A 161 10.57 -1.59 -12.45
N PRO A 162 9.84 -0.75 -13.21
CA PRO A 162 10.43 0.40 -13.90
C PRO A 162 11.07 1.43 -12.96
N LEU A 163 10.57 1.57 -11.72
CA LEU A 163 11.18 2.47 -10.73
C LEU A 163 12.56 1.96 -10.29
N VAL A 164 12.71 0.66 -10.03
CA VAL A 164 14.02 0.03 -9.76
C VAL A 164 14.96 0.17 -10.96
N GLU A 165 14.46 -0.13 -12.16
CA GLU A 165 15.26 -0.10 -13.39
C GLU A 165 15.71 1.32 -13.78
N ALA A 166 14.97 2.35 -13.34
CA ALA A 166 15.34 3.76 -13.47
C ALA A 166 16.13 4.30 -12.26
N GLY A 167 16.39 3.46 -11.25
CA GLY A 167 17.17 3.79 -10.07
C GLY A 167 16.47 4.77 -9.12
N LEU A 168 15.15 4.67 -8.96
CA LEU A 168 14.39 5.50 -8.04
C LEU A 168 14.31 4.86 -6.65
N THR A 169 14.72 5.62 -5.66
CA THR A 169 14.44 5.36 -4.24
C THR A 169 13.04 5.84 -3.88
N LYS A 170 12.55 5.45 -2.71
CA LYS A 170 11.32 5.96 -2.11
C LYS A 170 11.36 7.48 -1.91
N ALA A 171 12.53 8.03 -1.60
CA ALA A 171 12.71 9.48 -1.49
C ALA A 171 12.52 10.18 -2.84
N ASP A 172 13.07 9.61 -3.91
CA ASP A 172 12.91 10.11 -5.27
C ASP A 172 11.45 10.05 -5.70
N VAL A 173 10.77 8.92 -5.48
CA VAL A 173 9.33 8.77 -5.78
C VAL A 173 8.52 9.88 -5.14
N ARG A 174 8.77 10.18 -3.86
CA ARG A 174 8.05 11.26 -3.15
C ARG A 174 8.41 12.64 -3.66
N ALA A 175 9.68 12.89 -3.97
CA ALA A 175 10.12 14.16 -4.53
C ALA A 175 9.49 14.44 -5.90
N VAL A 176 9.54 13.46 -6.81
CA VAL A 176 8.88 13.52 -8.13
C VAL A 176 7.38 13.67 -7.98
N SER A 177 6.76 12.89 -7.08
CA SER A 177 5.31 12.99 -6.86
C SER A 177 4.90 14.39 -6.37
N ARG A 178 5.69 15.03 -5.50
CA ARG A 178 5.44 16.41 -5.04
C ARG A 178 5.61 17.43 -6.16
N SER A 179 6.67 17.32 -6.96
CA SER A 179 6.89 18.27 -8.09
C SER A 179 5.79 18.17 -9.15
N LEU A 180 5.15 17.00 -9.27
CA LEU A 180 4.00 16.76 -10.14
C LEU A 180 2.65 17.08 -9.49
N GLY A 181 2.62 17.50 -8.21
CA GLY A 181 1.39 17.82 -7.49
C GLY A 181 0.51 16.59 -7.18
N LEU A 182 1.08 15.39 -7.12
CA LEU A 182 0.34 14.15 -6.83
C LEU A 182 -0.03 14.08 -5.35
N VAL A 183 -1.33 13.99 -5.05
CA VAL A 183 -1.85 13.89 -3.67
C VAL A 183 -1.34 12.68 -2.90
N THR A 184 -0.84 11.66 -3.60
CA THR A 184 -0.27 10.44 -3.01
C THR A 184 1.16 10.61 -2.49
N ALA A 185 1.83 11.73 -2.77
CA ALA A 185 3.25 11.92 -2.45
C ALA A 185 3.56 11.75 -0.96
N ASP A 186 2.68 12.27 -0.10
CA ASP A 186 2.83 12.20 1.36
C ASP A 186 1.93 11.13 2.00
N LYS A 187 1.15 10.39 1.19
CA LYS A 187 0.30 9.30 1.66
C LYS A 187 1.15 8.28 2.44
N PRO A 188 0.77 7.96 3.69
CA PRO A 188 1.41 6.88 4.45
C PRO A 188 1.24 5.54 3.74
N ALA A 189 2.15 4.59 4.00
CA ALA A 189 1.95 3.23 3.53
C ALA A 189 0.66 2.66 4.14
N ALA A 190 -0.21 2.12 3.28
CA ALA A 190 -1.44 1.43 3.66
C ALA A 190 -1.32 -0.05 3.28
N PRO A 191 -0.77 -0.91 4.17
CA PRO A 191 -0.77 -2.34 3.93
C PRO A 191 -2.21 -2.88 3.81
N CYS A 192 -2.37 -4.04 3.17
CA CYS A 192 -3.67 -4.70 3.06
C CYS A 192 -4.28 -5.05 4.43
N LEU A 193 -5.60 -5.23 4.49
CA LEU A 193 -6.30 -5.59 5.72
C LEU A 193 -5.80 -6.93 6.30
N ALA A 194 -5.42 -7.89 5.46
CA ALA A 194 -4.83 -9.16 5.91
C ALA A 194 -3.56 -8.97 6.77
N SER A 195 -2.84 -7.86 6.64
CA SER A 195 -1.70 -7.55 7.51
C SER A 195 -2.09 -7.24 8.96
N ARG A 196 -3.38 -7.26 9.30
CA ARG A 196 -3.89 -7.11 10.66
C ARG A 196 -4.22 -8.44 11.31
N VAL A 197 -4.29 -9.52 10.54
CA VAL A 197 -4.55 -10.87 11.05
C VAL A 197 -3.21 -11.45 11.52
N SER A 198 -3.17 -11.94 12.76
CA SER A 198 -1.99 -12.62 13.31
C SER A 198 -1.58 -13.80 12.42
N TYR A 199 -0.28 -13.97 12.16
CA TYR A 199 0.19 -15.10 11.37
C TYR A 199 -0.29 -16.43 11.97
N GLY A 200 -0.68 -17.37 11.10
CA GLY A 200 -1.29 -18.65 11.48
C GLY A 200 -2.80 -18.60 11.80
N ASP A 201 -3.37 -17.42 12.11
CA ASP A 201 -4.83 -17.27 12.16
C ASP A 201 -5.39 -17.17 10.74
N PRO A 202 -6.50 -17.85 10.41
CA PRO A 202 -7.06 -17.81 9.07
C PRO A 202 -7.47 -16.40 8.61
N VAL A 203 -7.05 -16.02 7.39
CA VAL A 203 -7.56 -14.81 6.73
C VAL A 203 -8.88 -15.14 6.04
N THR A 204 -9.98 -14.60 6.55
CA THR A 204 -11.31 -14.77 5.96
C THR A 204 -11.94 -13.42 5.60
N PRO A 205 -12.81 -13.35 4.57
CA PRO A 205 -13.53 -12.13 4.24
C PRO A 205 -14.29 -11.53 5.44
N GLU A 206 -14.82 -12.39 6.31
CA GLU A 206 -15.50 -11.97 7.52
C GLU A 206 -14.56 -11.23 8.48
N VAL A 207 -13.40 -11.81 8.82
CA VAL A 207 -12.43 -11.17 9.74
C VAL A 207 -11.93 -9.84 9.16
N LEU A 208 -11.67 -9.79 7.85
CA LEU A 208 -11.24 -8.57 7.16
C LEU A 208 -12.31 -7.46 7.25
N ARG A 209 -13.59 -7.80 7.06
CA ARG A 209 -14.70 -6.86 7.22
C ARG A 209 -14.82 -6.35 8.65
N ARG A 210 -14.65 -7.22 9.65
CA ARG A 210 -14.66 -6.81 11.08
C ARG A 210 -13.53 -5.81 11.36
N ILE A 211 -12.32 -6.10 10.88
CA ILE A 211 -11.15 -5.20 11.01
C ILE A 211 -11.45 -3.84 10.39
N GLU A 212 -11.92 -3.80 9.14
CA GLU A 212 -12.22 -2.55 8.45
C GLU A 212 -13.29 -1.73 9.17
N THR A 213 -14.37 -2.39 9.61
CA THR A 213 -15.46 -1.76 10.36
C THR A 213 -14.94 -1.17 11.68
N ALA A 214 -14.13 -1.93 12.42
CA ALA A 214 -13.57 -1.47 13.69
C ALA A 214 -12.57 -0.31 13.51
N GLU A 215 -11.65 -0.40 12.52
CA GLU A 215 -10.74 0.71 12.21
C GLU A 215 -11.53 1.96 11.75
N GLY A 216 -12.64 1.78 11.02
CA GLY A 216 -13.57 2.87 10.65
C GLY A 216 -14.18 3.56 11.87
N ALA A 217 -14.79 2.79 12.76
CA ALA A 217 -15.40 3.31 13.97
C ALA A 217 -14.38 4.02 14.89
N LEU A 218 -13.15 3.50 15.00
CA LEU A 218 -12.08 4.17 15.74
C LEU A 218 -11.67 5.52 15.12
N ARG A 219 -11.65 5.63 13.79
CA ARG A 219 -11.41 6.92 13.11
C ARG A 219 -12.53 7.91 13.42
N ASP A 220 -13.79 7.47 13.45
CA ASP A 220 -14.94 8.32 13.80
C ASP A 220 -14.91 8.76 15.28
N LEU A 221 -14.27 7.98 16.16
CA LEU A 221 -13.96 8.38 17.54
C LEU A 221 -12.79 9.38 17.64
N GLY A 222 -12.17 9.71 16.51
CA GLY A 222 -11.07 10.66 16.40
C GLY A 222 -9.68 10.05 16.57
N PHE A 223 -9.50 8.75 16.28
CA PHE A 223 -8.19 8.09 16.15
C PHE A 223 -7.82 7.90 14.68
N PRO A 224 -7.31 8.94 13.97
CA PRO A 224 -7.03 8.88 12.54
C PRO A 224 -5.93 7.86 12.20
N VAL A 225 -5.00 7.64 13.12
CA VAL A 225 -3.99 6.59 13.03
C VAL A 225 -4.36 5.52 14.06
N CYS A 226 -4.85 4.39 13.57
CA CYS A 226 -5.12 3.22 14.39
C CYS A 226 -4.93 1.93 13.59
N ARG A 227 -4.76 0.80 14.29
CA ARG A 227 -4.86 -0.55 13.72
C ARG A 227 -5.68 -1.43 14.64
N VAL A 228 -6.46 -2.33 14.05
CA VAL A 228 -7.16 -3.38 14.78
C VAL A 228 -6.56 -4.71 14.40
N ARG A 229 -5.73 -5.29 15.28
CA ARG A 229 -5.11 -6.59 15.06
C ARG A 229 -6.07 -7.70 15.48
N ALA A 230 -6.38 -8.61 14.56
CA ALA A 230 -7.19 -9.78 14.85
C ALA A 230 -6.30 -10.93 15.33
N HIS A 231 -6.72 -11.55 16.44
CA HIS A 231 -6.08 -12.71 17.07
C HIS A 231 -7.10 -13.79 17.37
N ALA A 232 -6.62 -15.02 17.54
CA ALA A 232 -7.41 -16.20 17.91
C ALA A 232 -8.60 -16.39 16.96
N GLY A 233 -8.30 -16.53 15.67
CA GLY A 233 -9.30 -16.68 14.61
C GLY A 233 -10.27 -15.50 14.47
N GLY A 234 -9.86 -14.30 14.90
CA GLY A 234 -10.71 -13.10 14.85
C GLY A 234 -11.69 -12.96 16.02
N THR A 235 -11.43 -13.65 17.14
CA THR A 235 -12.20 -13.52 18.38
C THR A 235 -11.77 -12.29 19.20
N LEU A 236 -10.46 -12.00 19.21
CA LEU A 236 -9.86 -10.89 19.96
C LEU A 236 -9.37 -9.82 18.99
N ALA A 237 -9.78 -8.57 19.23
CA ALA A 237 -9.21 -7.39 18.60
C ALA A 237 -8.24 -6.70 19.56
N ARG A 238 -6.98 -6.58 19.16
CA ARG A 238 -5.99 -5.74 19.83
C ARG A 238 -5.84 -4.42 19.08
N VAL A 239 -6.27 -3.33 19.71
CA VAL A 239 -6.23 -1.98 19.18
C VAL A 239 -4.83 -1.39 19.37
N GLU A 240 -4.27 -0.83 18.32
CA GLU A 240 -3.01 -0.07 18.34
C GLU A 240 -3.32 1.39 17.94
N VAL A 241 -2.97 2.33 18.80
CA VAL A 241 -3.00 3.79 18.53
C VAL A 241 -1.61 4.38 18.81
N PRO A 242 -1.25 5.57 18.28
CA PRO A 242 -0.02 6.24 18.70
C PRO A 242 0.11 6.28 20.22
N VAL A 243 1.33 6.13 20.74
CA VAL A 243 1.56 6.09 22.20
C VAL A 243 0.99 7.33 22.90
N THR A 244 1.05 8.49 22.24
CA THR A 244 0.48 9.76 22.71
C THR A 244 -1.04 9.74 22.83
N GLU A 245 -1.74 8.86 22.10
CA GLU A 245 -3.20 8.71 22.12
C GLU A 245 -3.68 7.63 23.09
N ILE A 246 -2.78 6.84 23.69
CA ILE A 246 -3.16 5.78 24.66
C ILE A 246 -3.96 6.33 25.84
N PRO A 247 -3.57 7.45 26.51
CA PRO A 247 -4.37 8.00 27.60
C PRO A 247 -5.81 8.31 27.19
N ARG A 248 -6.00 8.92 26.02
CA ARG A 248 -7.32 9.24 25.45
C ARG A 248 -8.10 7.98 25.09
N ALA A 249 -7.45 6.93 24.57
CA ALA A 249 -8.10 5.64 24.33
C ALA A 249 -8.59 5.00 25.64
N CYS A 250 -7.85 5.13 26.74
CA CYS A 250 -8.25 4.66 28.07
C CYS A 250 -9.42 5.46 28.67
N GLU A 251 -9.43 6.78 28.46
CA GLU A 251 -10.57 7.64 28.82
C GLU A 251 -11.84 7.24 28.06
N LEU A 252 -11.70 6.95 26.76
CA LEU A 252 -12.79 6.53 25.87
C LEU A 252 -13.03 5.01 25.85
N ARG A 253 -12.48 4.24 26.81
CA ARG A 253 -12.44 2.76 26.77
C ARG A 253 -13.79 2.09 26.49
N GLU A 254 -14.88 2.62 27.05
CA GLU A 254 -16.22 2.04 26.85
C GLU A 254 -16.72 2.23 25.41
N ARG A 255 -16.42 3.39 24.81
CA ARG A 255 -16.74 3.68 23.41
C ARG A 255 -15.86 2.87 22.46
N VAL A 256 -14.58 2.70 22.80
CA VAL A 256 -13.65 1.85 22.04
C VAL A 256 -14.09 0.39 22.07
N ASP A 257 -14.40 -0.16 23.26
CA ASP A 257 -14.90 -1.53 23.40
C ASP A 257 -16.21 -1.73 22.63
N ALA A 258 -17.17 -0.82 22.77
CA ALA A 258 -18.44 -0.88 22.05
C ALA A 258 -18.26 -0.83 20.53
N ALA A 259 -17.36 0.02 20.02
CA ALA A 259 -17.06 0.11 18.60
C ALA A 259 -16.46 -1.20 18.06
N VAL A 260 -15.48 -1.77 18.77
CA VAL A 260 -14.80 -3.00 18.39
C VAL A 260 -15.74 -4.21 18.46
N ARG A 261 -16.54 -4.32 19.52
CA ARG A 261 -17.51 -5.42 19.67
C ARG A 261 -18.67 -5.28 18.69
N GLY A 262 -19.12 -4.06 18.43
CA GLY A 262 -20.11 -3.76 17.38
C GLY A 262 -19.65 -4.14 15.97
N ALA A 263 -18.33 -4.14 15.72
CA ALA A 263 -17.77 -4.64 14.46
C ALA A 263 -17.77 -6.18 14.34
N GLY A 264 -18.02 -6.91 15.44
CA GLY A 264 -18.13 -8.37 15.46
C GLY A 264 -17.03 -9.11 16.21
N PHE A 265 -16.18 -8.42 16.98
CA PHE A 265 -15.20 -9.08 17.87
C PHE A 265 -15.83 -9.41 19.23
N THR A 266 -15.36 -10.48 19.87
CA THR A 266 -15.82 -10.86 21.22
C THR A 266 -15.13 -10.03 22.29
N PHE A 267 -13.82 -9.85 22.15
CA PHE A 267 -12.97 -9.14 23.11
C PHE A 267 -12.23 -7.98 22.46
N CYS A 268 -12.06 -6.88 23.20
CA CYS A 268 -11.25 -5.74 22.84
C CYS A 268 -10.10 -5.59 23.85
N SER A 269 -8.89 -5.35 23.35
CA SER A 269 -7.73 -4.96 24.17
C SER A 269 -7.00 -3.79 23.54
N LEU A 270 -6.23 -3.06 24.35
CA LEU A 270 -5.36 -1.97 23.91
C LEU A 270 -3.90 -2.43 24.00
N ASP A 271 -3.13 -2.25 22.92
CA ASP A 271 -1.69 -2.50 22.91
C ASP A 271 -0.96 -1.41 23.68
N LEU A 272 -0.38 -1.78 24.83
CA LEU A 272 0.32 -0.85 25.72
C LEU A 272 1.57 -0.23 25.07
N SER A 273 2.14 -0.91 24.07
CA SER A 273 3.28 -0.38 23.33
C SER A 273 2.84 0.54 22.18
N GLY A 274 1.55 0.65 21.89
CA GLY A 274 0.99 1.53 20.86
C GLY A 274 1.23 1.07 19.42
N PHE A 275 0.99 1.96 18.46
CA PHE A 275 1.16 1.68 17.03
C PHE A 275 2.63 1.77 16.59
N ALA A 276 3.11 0.75 15.89
CA ALA A 276 4.29 0.86 15.05
C ALA A 276 4.16 0.01 13.78
N SER A 277 4.83 0.42 12.71
CA SER A 277 4.86 -0.33 11.45
C SER A 277 5.57 -1.69 11.63
N GLY A 278 5.11 -2.72 10.93
CA GLY A 278 5.78 -4.02 10.88
C GLY A 278 5.68 -4.91 12.12
N ARG A 279 4.95 -4.52 13.19
CA ARG A 279 4.93 -5.25 14.48
C ARG A 279 4.57 -6.73 14.40
N LEU A 280 3.67 -7.13 13.50
CA LEU A 280 3.31 -8.55 13.36
C LEU A 280 4.46 -9.41 12.80
N ASN A 281 5.49 -8.81 12.19
CA ASN A 281 6.64 -9.57 11.70
C ASN A 281 7.43 -10.23 12.84
N ALA A 282 7.27 -9.76 14.09
CA ALA A 282 7.85 -10.41 15.27
C ALA A 282 7.34 -11.84 15.48
N LEU A 283 6.20 -12.22 14.86
CA LEU A 283 5.63 -13.56 14.94
C LEU A 283 6.18 -14.52 13.87
N LEU A 284 6.84 -14.03 12.81
CA LEU A 284 7.37 -14.87 11.74
C LEU A 284 8.33 -15.97 12.24
N PRO A 285 9.25 -15.70 13.20
CA PRO A 285 10.14 -16.73 13.74
C PRO A 285 9.43 -17.79 14.60
N LEU A 286 8.17 -17.57 14.97
CA LEU A 286 7.38 -18.46 15.82
C LEU A 286 6.47 -19.39 15.01
N LEU A 287 6.39 -19.21 13.70
CA LEU A 287 5.63 -20.10 12.84
C LEU A 287 6.33 -21.46 12.76
N PRO A 288 5.57 -22.57 12.82
CA PRO A 288 6.14 -23.90 12.59
C PRO A 288 6.72 -23.97 11.18
N SER A 289 7.90 -24.59 11.08
CA SER A 289 8.61 -24.85 9.83
C SER A 289 7.84 -25.78 8.89
#